data_AF-A0A9E2JFW7-F1
#
_entry.id   AF-A0A9E2JFW7-F1
#
_cell.length_a   1.000
_cell.length_b   1.000
_cell.length_c   1.000
_cell.angle_alpha   90.00
_cell.angle_beta   90.00
_cell.angle_gamma   90.00
#
_symmetry.space_group_name_H-M   'P 1'
#
loop_
_entity.id
_entity.type
_entity.pdbx_description
1 polymer ?
#
loop_
_entity_poly.entity_id
_entity_poly.type
_entity_poly.pdbx_seq_one_letter_code
_entity_poly.pdbx_strand_id
1 'polypeptide(L)'
;MTSLSVGSRLPLVPGIFDLAIIDEASQTDIPSAIPVLFRSRRAGVVGDPFQLRHTSDLAPAKETLLRTQAGLMGLRTSRFTYSDNSLYDLFAAKDKANPILLSETFRSANEIAGYSNIAFYEGRLRVATDMSKLKAPRGKTPGIHWTVIEGKVESGGSQSCHCPEEAEEVIEQVRKLLLDDDFQGSVGVVTPFRPQANRIQDALFGGNIPRDRIEETRLHVDTSHGFQGDERDVMIFSLCAGPGMPVGSLGFLRKEARLFNVAVSRARAVVIVVGNRPWAQKCGIKHIELLASDRSHVRRRTIKGPWHPHESPYEKIMFDALVESGLAPLPQHPVSSRRLDMALVREGDAAIKIDVEVDGDCHRNRDGTRKEDDIWRDIQLQALGWKVMRFWTYQIREGLDECVGKIMDAWRMA
;
A
#
# COMPACT_ATOMS: atom_id res chain seq x y z
N MET A 1 -15.71 3.22 18.13
CA MET A 1 -17.04 2.62 18.41
C MET A 1 -17.37 1.76 17.19
N THR A 2 -17.69 0.48 17.34
CA THR A 2 -18.09 -0.35 16.18
C THR A 2 -19.54 -0.07 15.82
N SER A 3 -19.89 -0.23 14.55
CA SER A 3 -21.27 -0.12 14.03
C SER A 3 -22.29 -0.89 14.89
N LEU A 4 -21.93 -2.11 15.31
CA LEU A 4 -22.74 -2.99 16.15
C LEU A 4 -22.91 -2.50 17.60
N SER A 5 -21.96 -1.75 18.13
CA SER A 5 -21.98 -1.26 19.53
C SER A 5 -22.73 0.06 19.73
N VAL A 6 -23.10 0.75 18.65
CA VAL A 6 -23.71 2.09 18.70
C VAL A 6 -25.07 2.05 19.39
N GLY A 7 -25.87 1.00 19.15
CA GLY A 7 -27.21 0.86 19.69
C GLY A 7 -27.29 0.82 21.22
N SER A 8 -26.27 0.25 21.87
CA SER A 8 -26.23 0.15 23.34
C SER A 8 -25.70 1.40 24.04
N ARG A 9 -25.14 2.36 23.28
CA ARG A 9 -24.47 3.55 23.83
C ARG A 9 -25.18 4.85 23.49
N LEU A 10 -25.96 4.87 22.40
CA LEU A 10 -26.53 6.09 21.86
C LEU A 10 -28.01 5.88 21.50
N PRO A 11 -28.89 6.86 21.82
CA PRO A 11 -30.29 6.76 21.49
C PRO A 11 -30.48 6.72 19.97
N LEU A 12 -31.49 6.00 19.49
CA LEU A 12 -31.81 5.91 18.07
C LEU A 12 -32.66 7.12 17.65
N VAL A 13 -32.02 8.29 17.63
CA VAL A 13 -32.65 9.57 17.26
C VAL A 13 -32.03 10.05 15.94
N PRO A 14 -32.83 10.51 14.96
CA PRO A 14 -32.31 10.91 13.66
C PRO A 14 -31.46 12.19 13.76
N GLY A 15 -30.33 12.21 13.04
CA GLY A 15 -29.54 13.43 12.85
C GLY A 15 -28.94 14.06 14.12
N ILE A 16 -28.66 13.25 15.15
CA ILE A 16 -27.93 13.68 16.36
C ILE A 16 -26.45 14.01 16.11
N PHE A 17 -25.89 13.52 14.99
CA PHE A 17 -24.54 13.86 14.54
C PHE A 17 -24.59 14.62 13.21
N ASP A 18 -23.75 15.64 13.05
CA ASP A 18 -23.64 16.38 11.79
C ASP A 18 -22.86 15.60 10.71
N LEU A 19 -21.98 14.68 11.12
CA LEU A 19 -21.14 13.86 10.26
C LEU A 19 -20.80 12.53 10.94
N ALA A 20 -20.97 11.41 10.24
CA ALA A 20 -20.34 10.14 10.57
C ALA A 20 -19.21 9.86 9.58
N ILE A 21 -18.07 9.37 10.07
CA ILE A 21 -16.98 8.85 9.24
C ILE A 21 -16.95 7.33 9.44
N ILE A 22 -17.05 6.59 8.35
CA ILE A 22 -17.01 5.13 8.35
C ILE A 22 -15.76 4.72 7.60
N ASP A 23 -14.80 4.20 8.35
CA ASP A 23 -13.55 3.64 7.82
C ASP A 23 -13.71 2.14 7.54
N GLU A 24 -12.83 1.59 6.71
CA GLU A 24 -12.89 0.19 6.25
C GLU A 24 -14.26 -0.20 5.68
N ALA A 25 -14.90 0.73 4.97
CA ALA A 25 -16.26 0.57 4.48
C ALA A 25 -16.42 -0.54 3.43
N SER A 26 -15.33 -0.99 2.80
CA SER A 26 -15.34 -2.17 1.92
C SER A 26 -15.53 -3.48 2.70
N GLN A 27 -15.23 -3.48 4.00
CA GLN A 27 -15.40 -4.61 4.92
C GLN A 27 -16.63 -4.48 5.80
N THR A 28 -17.40 -3.40 5.66
CA THR A 28 -18.62 -3.15 6.41
C THR A 28 -19.84 -3.56 5.58
N ASP A 29 -20.71 -4.40 6.14
CA ASP A 29 -21.99 -4.71 5.52
C ASP A 29 -22.98 -3.54 5.64
N ILE A 30 -23.92 -3.47 4.69
CA ILE A 30 -24.90 -2.37 4.62
C ILE A 30 -25.79 -2.32 5.89
N PRO A 31 -26.43 -3.43 6.33
CA PRO A 31 -27.29 -3.42 7.52
C PRO A 31 -26.63 -2.85 8.78
N SER A 32 -25.39 -3.26 9.07
CA SER A 32 -24.65 -2.82 10.25
C SER A 32 -24.42 -1.31 10.26
N ALA A 33 -24.29 -0.66 9.10
CA ALA A 33 -24.07 0.78 9.01
C ALA A 33 -25.35 1.63 9.20
N ILE A 34 -26.54 1.06 8.94
CA ILE A 34 -27.81 1.80 8.96
C ILE A 34 -28.05 2.55 10.28
N PRO A 35 -27.85 1.97 11.47
CA PRO A 35 -28.07 2.69 12.72
C PRO A 35 -27.16 3.91 12.90
N VAL A 36 -25.94 3.87 12.36
CA VAL A 36 -25.01 5.02 12.39
C VAL A 36 -25.47 6.08 11.40
N LEU A 37 -25.84 5.67 10.19
CA LEU A 37 -26.32 6.57 9.14
C LEU A 37 -27.62 7.28 9.55
N PHE A 38 -28.56 6.58 10.20
CA PHE A 38 -29.80 7.17 10.71
C PHE A 38 -29.55 8.30 11.71
N ARG A 39 -28.55 8.11 12.58
CA ARG A 39 -28.14 9.12 13.58
C ARG A 39 -27.38 10.31 12.98
N SER A 40 -27.04 10.29 11.69
CA SER A 40 -26.11 11.24 11.09
C SER A 40 -26.74 12.03 9.94
N ARG A 41 -26.47 13.34 9.88
CA ARG A 41 -26.93 14.20 8.78
C ARG A 41 -26.11 14.01 7.50
N ARG A 42 -24.82 13.70 7.65
CA ARG A 42 -23.87 13.44 6.56
C ARG A 42 -23.02 12.22 6.89
N ALA A 43 -22.46 11.59 5.86
CA ALA A 43 -21.54 10.47 6.01
C ALA A 43 -20.32 10.66 5.09
N GLY A 44 -19.13 10.50 5.65
CA GLY A 44 -17.88 10.26 4.92
C GLY A 44 -17.58 8.76 4.95
N VAL A 45 -17.30 8.17 3.79
CA VAL A 45 -17.07 6.74 3.65
C VAL A 45 -15.67 6.54 3.09
N VAL A 46 -14.84 5.83 3.84
CA VAL A 46 -13.45 5.53 3.50
C VAL A 46 -13.31 4.02 3.40
N GLY A 47 -12.68 3.54 2.35
CA GLY A 47 -12.48 2.12 2.13
C GLY A 47 -11.73 1.86 0.83
N ASP A 48 -11.32 0.62 0.66
CA ASP A 48 -10.58 0.17 -0.52
C ASP A 48 -11.32 -0.99 -1.20
N PRO A 49 -11.89 -0.78 -2.41
CA PRO A 49 -12.65 -1.83 -3.12
C PRO A 49 -11.77 -2.99 -3.63
N PHE A 50 -10.44 -2.80 -3.62
CA PHE A 50 -9.44 -3.80 -4.00
C PHE A 50 -8.79 -4.50 -2.81
N GLN A 51 -9.21 -4.21 -1.58
CA GLN A 51 -8.91 -5.02 -0.40
C GLN A 51 -10.07 -5.97 -0.06
N LEU A 52 -9.98 -6.66 1.08
CA LEU A 52 -11.00 -7.61 1.54
C LEU A 52 -12.39 -6.97 1.58
N ARG A 53 -13.39 -7.80 1.27
CA ARG A 53 -14.80 -7.45 1.41
C ARG A 53 -15.35 -8.01 2.71
N HIS A 54 -16.50 -7.49 3.14
CA HIS A 54 -17.22 -8.11 4.24
C HIS A 54 -17.58 -9.55 3.86
N THR A 55 -17.48 -10.46 4.82
CA THR A 55 -17.85 -11.85 4.65
C THR A 55 -19.34 -12.02 4.95
N SER A 56 -20.05 -12.69 4.05
CA SER A 56 -21.47 -12.99 4.19
C SER A 56 -21.69 -14.48 4.41
N ASP A 57 -22.36 -14.83 5.50
CA ASP A 57 -22.84 -16.20 5.73
C ASP A 57 -24.06 -16.54 4.86
N LEU A 58 -24.66 -15.54 4.20
CA LEU A 58 -25.78 -15.73 3.30
C LEU A 58 -25.29 -16.13 1.91
N ALA A 59 -25.59 -17.36 1.50
CA ALA A 59 -25.29 -17.85 0.17
C ALA A 59 -26.05 -17.05 -0.92
N PRO A 60 -25.42 -16.68 -2.05
CA PRO A 60 -26.06 -15.89 -3.10
C PRO A 60 -27.38 -16.49 -3.64
N ALA A 61 -27.46 -17.82 -3.75
CA ALA A 61 -28.68 -18.50 -4.18
C ALA A 61 -29.83 -18.33 -3.18
N LYS A 62 -29.52 -18.42 -1.87
CA LYS A 62 -30.49 -18.20 -0.80
C LYS A 62 -30.94 -16.74 -0.76
N GLU A 63 -30.01 -15.80 -0.95
CA GLU A 63 -30.36 -14.39 -1.05
C GLU A 63 -31.28 -14.10 -2.23
N THR A 64 -30.99 -14.65 -3.40
CA THR A 64 -31.82 -14.49 -4.60
C THR A 64 -33.25 -14.96 -4.36
N LEU A 65 -33.42 -16.10 -3.68
CA LEU A 65 -34.74 -16.62 -3.31
C LEU A 65 -35.49 -15.66 -2.37
N LEU A 66 -34.83 -15.18 -1.30
CA LEU A 66 -35.43 -14.24 -0.35
C LEU A 66 -35.84 -12.93 -1.02
N ARG A 67 -35.00 -12.39 -1.90
CA ARG A 67 -35.29 -11.19 -2.68
C ARG A 67 -36.47 -11.39 -3.63
N THR A 68 -36.58 -12.56 -4.25
CA THR A 68 -37.71 -12.91 -5.11
C THR A 68 -39.01 -12.95 -4.31
N GLN A 69 -39.00 -13.63 -3.16
CA GLN A 69 -40.17 -13.71 -2.26
C GLN A 69 -40.60 -12.34 -1.73
N ALA A 70 -39.65 -11.43 -1.49
CA ALA A 70 -39.92 -10.07 -1.05
C ALA A 70 -40.27 -9.08 -2.18
N GLY A 71 -40.30 -9.52 -3.45
CA GLY A 71 -40.55 -8.64 -4.60
C GLY A 71 -39.41 -7.64 -4.90
N LEU A 72 -38.19 -7.91 -4.44
CA LEU A 72 -37.01 -7.02 -4.50
C LEU A 72 -36.06 -7.35 -5.66
N MET A 73 -36.60 -7.71 -6.83
CA MET A 73 -35.83 -8.10 -8.03
C MET A 73 -35.50 -6.92 -8.98
N GLY A 74 -35.89 -5.69 -8.63
CA GLY A 74 -35.61 -4.52 -9.45
C GLY A 74 -34.11 -4.17 -9.53
N LEU A 75 -33.70 -3.50 -10.61
CA LEU A 75 -32.32 -3.00 -10.77
C LEU A 75 -31.92 -2.01 -9.67
N ARG A 76 -32.86 -1.25 -9.12
CA ARG A 76 -32.59 -0.31 -8.02
C ARG A 76 -32.35 -1.02 -6.68
N THR A 77 -32.86 -2.23 -6.51
CA THR A 77 -32.70 -3.00 -5.27
C THR A 77 -31.47 -3.89 -5.29
N SER A 78 -30.88 -4.17 -6.46
CA SER A 78 -29.67 -4.99 -6.58
C SER A 78 -28.44 -4.39 -5.89
N ARG A 79 -28.33 -3.06 -5.79
CA ARG A 79 -27.25 -2.39 -5.05
C ARG A 79 -27.25 -2.66 -3.54
N PHE A 80 -28.34 -3.24 -3.02
CA PHE A 80 -28.47 -3.66 -1.62
C PHE A 80 -28.25 -5.16 -1.44
N THR A 81 -27.74 -5.87 -2.46
CA THR A 81 -27.40 -7.30 -2.34
C THR A 81 -26.33 -7.46 -1.26
N TYR A 82 -26.67 -8.16 -0.20
CA TYR A 82 -25.86 -8.36 0.99
C TYR A 82 -24.64 -9.24 0.72
N SER A 83 -24.77 -10.29 -0.10
CA SER A 83 -23.65 -11.20 -0.37
C SER A 83 -22.51 -10.54 -1.16
N ASP A 84 -22.84 -9.51 -1.95
CA ASP A 84 -21.94 -9.01 -2.99
C ASP A 84 -21.52 -7.55 -2.80
N ASN A 85 -22.31 -6.73 -2.09
CA ASN A 85 -22.03 -5.29 -1.94
C ASN A 85 -21.70 -4.93 -0.50
N SER A 86 -20.53 -4.30 -0.34
CA SER A 86 -20.16 -3.61 0.88
C SER A 86 -20.86 -2.25 0.99
N LEU A 87 -20.72 -1.62 2.15
CA LEU A 87 -21.12 -0.23 2.33
C LEU A 87 -20.41 0.70 1.34
N TYR A 88 -19.12 0.47 1.09
CA TYR A 88 -18.37 1.24 0.10
C TYR A 88 -19.02 1.13 -1.30
N ASP A 89 -19.32 -0.10 -1.74
CA ASP A 89 -19.94 -0.34 -3.06
C ASP A 89 -21.30 0.38 -3.19
N LEU A 90 -22.11 0.40 -2.11
CA LEU A 90 -23.39 1.11 -2.09
C LEU A 90 -23.25 2.61 -2.33
N PHE A 91 -22.25 3.24 -1.71
CA PHE A 91 -22.00 4.68 -1.87
C PHE A 91 -21.34 5.00 -3.21
N ALA A 92 -20.39 4.17 -3.64
CA ALA A 92 -19.69 4.33 -4.92
C ALA A 92 -20.63 4.18 -6.13
N ALA A 93 -21.67 3.35 -6.02
CA ALA A 93 -22.65 3.14 -7.09
C ALA A 93 -23.68 4.28 -7.26
N LYS A 94 -23.58 5.38 -6.49
CA LYS A 94 -24.52 6.50 -6.59
C LYS A 94 -24.09 7.43 -7.73
N ASP A 95 -25.02 7.79 -8.62
CA ASP A 95 -24.81 8.64 -9.83
C ASP A 95 -24.06 9.98 -9.64
N LYS A 96 -23.84 10.42 -8.40
CA LYS A 96 -23.15 11.68 -8.06
C LYS A 96 -21.98 11.49 -7.09
N ALA A 97 -21.63 10.25 -6.74
CA ALA A 97 -20.46 9.98 -5.93
C ALA A 97 -19.24 9.91 -6.86
N ASN A 98 -18.29 10.81 -6.65
CA ASN A 98 -16.96 10.71 -7.26
C ASN A 98 -15.99 10.27 -6.15
N PRO A 99 -15.61 8.98 -6.08
CA PRO A 99 -14.63 8.51 -5.12
C PRO A 99 -13.31 9.27 -5.31
N ILE A 100 -12.79 9.83 -4.23
CA ILE A 100 -11.48 10.50 -4.23
C ILE A 100 -10.43 9.42 -3.99
N LEU A 101 -9.56 9.19 -4.98
CA LEU A 101 -8.43 8.28 -4.84
C LEU A 101 -7.31 8.97 -4.08
N LEU A 102 -6.96 8.45 -2.90
CA LEU A 102 -5.70 8.78 -2.24
C LEU A 102 -4.57 8.10 -3.02
N SER A 103 -3.85 8.89 -3.81
CA SER A 103 -2.93 8.39 -4.84
C SER A 103 -1.49 8.23 -4.36
N GLU A 104 -1.20 8.38 -3.07
CA GLU A 104 0.14 8.23 -2.51
C GLU A 104 0.16 7.10 -1.47
N THR A 105 1.19 6.24 -1.53
CA THR A 105 1.39 5.16 -0.56
C THR A 105 2.72 5.33 0.17
N PHE A 106 2.69 5.25 1.50
CA PHE A 106 3.84 5.52 2.37
C PHE A 106 4.36 4.28 3.11
N ARG A 107 3.75 3.12 2.84
CA ARG A 107 3.97 1.89 3.63
C ARG A 107 5.12 1.06 3.11
N SER A 108 5.03 0.70 1.83
CA SER A 108 5.77 -0.45 1.28
C SER A 108 6.91 -0.04 0.36
N ALA A 109 7.91 -0.90 0.25
CA ALA A 109 8.99 -0.78 -0.72
C ALA A 109 8.45 -0.62 -2.16
N ASN A 110 9.23 0.05 -3.02
CA ASN A 110 8.85 0.37 -4.40
C ASN A 110 8.33 -0.81 -5.21
N GLU A 111 8.97 -1.98 -5.11
CA GLU A 111 8.56 -3.16 -5.87
C GLU A 111 7.22 -3.73 -5.37
N ILE A 112 7.03 -3.76 -4.05
CA ILE A 112 5.80 -4.21 -3.39
C ILE A 112 4.63 -3.30 -3.77
N ALA A 113 4.81 -1.99 -3.59
CA ALA A 113 3.80 -1.00 -3.95
C ALA A 113 3.55 -0.98 -5.47
N GLY A 114 4.60 -1.18 -6.29
CA GLY A 114 4.51 -1.25 -7.74
C GLY A 114 3.69 -2.44 -8.24
N TYR A 115 3.79 -3.61 -7.60
CA TYR A 115 2.91 -4.75 -7.86
C TYR A 115 1.45 -4.36 -7.63
N SER A 116 1.11 -3.89 -6.43
CA SER A 116 -0.28 -3.55 -6.08
C SER A 116 -0.82 -2.46 -7.01
N ASN A 117 -0.02 -1.43 -7.29
CA ASN A 117 -0.39 -0.32 -8.16
C ASN A 117 -0.79 -0.77 -9.56
N ILE A 118 -0.01 -1.65 -10.17
CA ILE A 118 -0.28 -2.14 -11.53
C ILE A 118 -1.41 -3.17 -11.55
N ALA A 119 -1.46 -4.07 -10.56
CA ALA A 119 -2.44 -5.14 -10.52
C ALA A 119 -3.86 -4.63 -10.19
N PHE A 120 -3.99 -3.59 -9.36
CA PHE A 120 -5.27 -3.18 -8.79
C PHE A 120 -5.64 -1.71 -9.03
N TYR A 121 -4.68 -0.80 -9.15
CA TYR A 121 -4.94 0.65 -9.19
C TYR A 121 -4.59 1.31 -10.53
N GLU A 122 -4.31 0.53 -11.57
CA GLU A 122 -4.03 0.99 -12.93
C GLU A 122 -2.82 1.94 -13.03
N GLY A 123 -1.84 1.80 -12.12
CA GLY A 123 -0.66 2.66 -12.12
C GLY A 123 -0.88 4.05 -11.52
N ARG A 124 -2.06 4.33 -10.94
CA ARG A 124 -2.43 5.64 -10.40
C ARG A 124 -1.80 5.98 -9.05
N LEU A 125 -1.22 5.00 -8.34
CA LEU A 125 -0.52 5.24 -7.07
C LEU A 125 0.92 5.73 -7.28
N ARG A 126 1.39 6.59 -6.39
CA ARG A 126 2.75 7.11 -6.28
C ARG A 126 3.38 6.59 -4.99
N VAL A 127 4.57 6.00 -5.09
CA VAL A 127 5.24 5.38 -3.94
C VAL A 127 6.03 6.42 -3.17
N ALA A 128 5.49 6.84 -2.05
CA ALA A 128 5.95 7.91 -1.17
C ALA A 128 6.66 7.39 0.11
N THR A 129 6.99 6.11 0.14
CA THR A 129 7.67 5.45 1.27
C THR A 129 9.10 5.95 1.45
N ASP A 130 9.48 6.28 2.68
CA ASP A 130 10.87 6.52 3.05
C ASP A 130 11.61 5.17 3.15
N MET A 131 12.41 4.86 2.12
CA MET A 131 13.11 3.58 2.00
C MET A 131 14.17 3.38 3.10
N SER A 132 14.67 4.45 3.73
CA SER A 132 15.66 4.37 4.80
C SER A 132 15.09 3.82 6.11
N LYS A 133 13.77 3.94 6.30
CA LYS A 133 13.05 3.48 7.50
C LYS A 133 12.55 2.04 7.39
N LEU A 134 12.80 1.38 6.26
CA LEU A 134 12.38 0.00 6.03
C LEU A 134 13.36 -0.97 6.71
N LYS A 135 12.83 -1.85 7.56
CA LYS A 135 13.60 -2.91 8.22
C LYS A 135 13.66 -4.13 7.32
N ALA A 136 14.72 -4.26 6.53
CA ALA A 136 14.96 -5.46 5.72
C ALA A 136 15.90 -6.45 6.45
N PRO A 137 15.71 -7.76 6.29
CA PRO A 137 16.63 -8.78 6.79
C PRO A 137 18.03 -8.66 6.17
N ARG A 138 19.03 -9.19 6.87
CA ARG A 138 20.42 -9.19 6.39
C ARG A 138 20.52 -9.85 5.00
N GLY A 139 21.20 -9.18 4.07
CA GLY A 139 21.40 -9.71 2.72
C GLY A 139 20.16 -9.67 1.80
N LYS A 140 19.05 -9.06 2.23
CA LYS A 140 17.88 -8.83 1.37
C LYS A 140 17.66 -7.33 1.17
N THR A 141 17.53 -6.92 -0.09
CA THR A 141 17.08 -5.57 -0.42
C THR A 141 15.56 -5.47 -0.28
N PRO A 142 14.99 -4.33 0.15
CA PRO A 142 13.55 -4.14 0.16
C PRO A 142 12.91 -4.42 -1.20
N GLY A 143 11.86 -5.23 -1.25
CA GLY A 143 11.24 -5.69 -2.49
C GLY A 143 10.58 -7.07 -2.40
N ILE A 144 10.38 -7.69 -3.55
CA ILE A 144 9.75 -9.01 -3.69
C ILE A 144 10.84 -10.03 -4.04
N HIS A 145 10.95 -11.07 -3.23
CA HIS A 145 11.88 -12.17 -3.39
C HIS A 145 11.09 -13.46 -3.61
N TRP A 146 11.64 -14.39 -4.40
CA TRP A 146 10.96 -15.65 -4.69
C TRP A 146 11.84 -16.85 -4.32
N THR A 147 11.27 -17.77 -3.54
CA THR A 147 11.82 -19.10 -3.26
C THR A 147 11.01 -20.14 -4.05
N VAL A 148 11.65 -20.76 -5.04
CA VAL A 148 10.97 -21.67 -5.96
C VAL A 148 10.79 -23.04 -5.32
N ILE A 149 9.54 -23.44 -5.14
CA ILE A 149 9.17 -24.78 -4.66
C ILE A 149 8.16 -25.37 -5.65
N GLU A 150 8.49 -26.50 -6.23
CA GLU A 150 7.64 -27.23 -7.19
C GLU A 150 6.93 -28.41 -6.50
N GLY A 151 6.46 -28.18 -5.27
CA GLY A 151 5.76 -29.16 -4.46
C GLY A 151 4.38 -29.51 -5.01
N LYS A 152 3.85 -30.65 -4.57
CA LYS A 152 2.54 -31.13 -5.01
C LYS A 152 1.43 -30.40 -4.24
N VAL A 153 0.47 -29.85 -4.98
CA VAL A 153 -0.72 -29.22 -4.38
C VAL A 153 -1.81 -30.26 -4.18
N GLU A 154 -2.19 -30.48 -2.93
CA GLU A 154 -3.15 -31.50 -2.52
C GLU A 154 -4.48 -30.89 -2.07
N SER A 155 -5.58 -31.60 -2.33
CA SER A 155 -6.92 -31.14 -1.97
C SER A 155 -7.08 -31.01 -0.46
N GLY A 156 -7.64 -29.89 0.00
CA GLY A 156 -8.07 -29.65 1.36
C GLY A 156 -9.58 -29.37 1.46
N GLY A 157 -10.34 -29.72 0.42
CA GLY A 157 -11.77 -29.44 0.28
C GLY A 157 -12.14 -28.91 -1.11
N SER A 158 -13.41 -28.55 -1.32
CA SER A 158 -13.94 -28.20 -2.66
C SER A 158 -13.29 -26.97 -3.29
N GLN A 159 -12.83 -25.99 -2.51
CA GLN A 159 -12.16 -24.77 -2.97
C GLN A 159 -10.91 -24.46 -2.14
N SER A 160 -10.25 -25.49 -1.63
CA SER A 160 -9.12 -25.35 -0.74
C SER A 160 -8.06 -26.39 -1.02
N CYS A 161 -6.80 -26.03 -0.81
CA CYS A 161 -5.66 -26.93 -0.96
C CYS A 161 -4.58 -26.62 0.07
N HIS A 162 -3.58 -27.49 0.10
CA HIS A 162 -2.34 -27.31 0.85
C HIS A 162 -1.17 -27.88 0.03
N CYS A 163 0.04 -27.45 0.33
CA CYS A 163 1.28 -27.94 -0.25
C CYS A 163 2.29 -28.18 0.88
N PRO A 164 2.52 -29.46 1.26
CA PRO A 164 3.46 -29.83 2.31
C PRO A 164 4.86 -29.23 2.15
N GLU A 165 5.41 -29.31 0.95
CA GLU A 165 6.78 -28.89 0.65
C GLU A 165 6.94 -27.37 0.74
N GLU A 166 5.92 -26.60 0.32
CA GLU A 166 5.90 -25.16 0.57
C GLU A 166 5.80 -24.84 2.06
N ALA A 167 5.02 -25.61 2.83
CA ALA A 167 4.89 -25.38 4.27
C ALA A 167 6.23 -25.62 4.97
N GLU A 168 6.95 -26.68 4.63
CA GLU A 168 8.29 -26.98 5.16
C GLU A 168 9.29 -25.87 4.84
N GLU A 169 9.33 -25.40 3.59
CA GLU A 169 10.21 -24.29 3.20
C GLU A 169 9.86 -22.99 3.94
N VAL A 170 8.57 -22.71 4.16
CA VAL A 170 8.16 -21.55 4.97
C VAL A 170 8.72 -21.63 6.38
N ILE A 171 8.67 -22.80 7.03
CA ILE A 171 9.26 -22.98 8.37
C ILE A 171 10.76 -22.70 8.34
N GLU A 172 11.46 -23.18 7.31
CA GLU A 172 12.90 -22.94 7.17
C GLU A 172 13.22 -21.46 6.94
N GLN A 173 12.41 -20.74 6.14
CA GLN A 173 12.55 -19.29 5.98
C GLN A 173 12.30 -18.54 7.29
N VAL A 174 11.28 -18.92 8.07
CA VAL A 174 11.03 -18.33 9.39
C VAL A 174 12.20 -18.60 10.33
N ARG A 175 12.68 -19.85 10.40
CA ARG A 175 13.81 -20.26 11.23
C ARG A 175 15.06 -19.45 10.88
N LYS A 176 15.39 -19.35 9.59
CA LYS A 176 16.53 -18.57 9.10
C LYS A 176 16.40 -17.10 9.49
N LEU A 177 15.24 -16.48 9.28
CA LEU A 177 15.02 -15.07 9.63
C LEU A 177 15.17 -14.81 11.13
N LEU A 178 14.56 -15.66 11.96
CA LEU A 178 14.49 -15.44 13.41
C LEU A 178 15.78 -15.84 14.13
N LEU A 179 16.46 -16.90 13.68
CA LEU A 179 17.60 -17.52 14.39
C LEU A 179 18.95 -17.26 13.72
N ASP A 180 19.04 -17.37 12.39
CA ASP A 180 20.32 -17.24 11.68
C ASP A 180 20.63 -15.77 11.35
N ASP A 181 19.62 -15.02 10.88
CA ASP A 181 19.73 -13.61 10.51
C ASP A 181 19.50 -12.65 11.69
N ASP A 182 19.06 -13.19 12.85
CA ASP A 182 18.68 -12.44 14.05
C ASP A 182 17.79 -11.22 13.76
N PHE A 183 16.76 -11.41 12.94
CA PHE A 183 15.94 -10.29 12.47
C PHE A 183 15.08 -9.67 13.59
N GLN A 184 15.26 -8.37 13.81
CA GLN A 184 14.60 -7.58 14.86
C GLN A 184 13.33 -6.84 14.38
N GLY A 185 12.84 -7.17 13.18
CA GLY A 185 11.60 -6.61 12.64
C GLY A 185 10.43 -7.58 12.79
N SER A 186 9.24 -7.12 12.42
CA SER A 186 8.03 -7.95 12.53
C SER A 186 7.89 -8.90 11.34
N VAL A 187 7.45 -10.14 11.58
CA VAL A 187 7.29 -11.18 10.54
C VAL A 187 5.83 -11.65 10.45
N GLY A 188 5.34 -11.88 9.23
CA GLY A 188 4.05 -12.51 8.98
C GLY A 188 4.18 -13.61 7.94
N VAL A 189 3.39 -14.67 8.09
CA VAL A 189 3.22 -15.71 7.08
C VAL A 189 1.77 -15.69 6.61
N VAL A 190 1.58 -15.56 5.31
CA VAL A 190 0.26 -15.49 4.69
C VAL A 190 0.12 -16.55 3.60
N THR A 191 -1.09 -17.09 3.45
CA THR A 191 -1.44 -18.01 2.36
C THR A 191 -2.93 -17.87 2.00
N PRO A 192 -3.38 -18.16 0.76
CA PRO A 192 -4.79 -18.00 0.41
C PRO A 192 -5.70 -19.04 1.08
N PHE A 193 -5.13 -20.16 1.54
CA PHE A 193 -5.89 -21.35 1.94
C PHE A 193 -5.75 -21.66 3.43
N ARG A 194 -6.88 -21.82 4.13
CA ARG A 194 -6.90 -22.14 5.56
C ARG A 194 -6.18 -23.45 5.93
N PRO A 195 -6.31 -24.56 5.18
CA PRO A 195 -5.56 -25.79 5.46
C PRO A 195 -4.03 -25.60 5.38
N GLN A 196 -3.55 -24.79 4.45
CA GLN A 196 -2.12 -24.45 4.37
C GLN A 196 -1.69 -23.61 5.59
N ALA A 197 -2.50 -22.62 5.99
CA ALA A 197 -2.21 -21.79 7.16
C ALA A 197 -2.14 -22.64 8.44
N ASN A 198 -3.12 -23.53 8.65
CA ASN A 198 -3.14 -24.44 9.80
C ASN A 198 -1.91 -25.36 9.80
N ARG A 199 -1.55 -25.93 8.64
CA ARG A 199 -0.37 -26.79 8.53
C ARG A 199 0.92 -26.07 8.91
N ILE A 200 1.07 -24.81 8.47
CA ILE A 200 2.24 -23.98 8.83
C ILE A 200 2.21 -23.67 10.33
N GLN A 201 1.05 -23.31 10.89
CA GLN A 201 0.92 -23.08 12.34
C GLN A 201 1.33 -24.32 13.14
N ASP A 202 0.78 -25.49 12.80
CA ASP A 202 1.08 -26.76 13.47
C ASP A 202 2.59 -27.09 13.40
N ALA A 203 3.21 -26.88 12.24
CA ALA A 203 4.64 -27.09 12.05
C ALA A 203 5.51 -26.08 12.83
N LEU A 204 5.06 -24.83 12.99
CA LEU A 204 5.72 -23.85 13.86
C LEU A 204 5.64 -24.26 15.34
N PHE A 205 4.48 -24.73 15.80
CA PHE A 205 4.31 -25.21 17.17
C PHE A 205 5.14 -26.45 17.48
N GLY A 206 5.32 -27.34 16.50
CA GLY A 206 6.18 -28.52 16.62
C GLY A 206 7.68 -28.23 16.42
N GLY A 207 8.04 -27.02 16.02
CA GLY A 207 9.42 -26.63 15.71
C GLY A 207 10.23 -26.13 16.91
N ASN A 208 11.54 -26.01 16.73
CA ASN A 208 12.48 -25.52 17.75
C ASN A 208 12.68 -23.99 17.72
N ILE A 209 11.65 -23.21 17.40
CA ILE A 209 11.74 -21.74 17.43
C ILE A 209 11.43 -21.27 18.86
N PRO A 210 12.36 -20.57 19.55
CA PRO A 210 12.11 -20.08 20.90
C PRO A 210 10.92 -19.13 20.95
N ARG A 211 10.07 -19.28 21.98
CA ARG A 211 8.86 -18.48 22.15
C ARG A 211 9.15 -16.97 22.21
N ASP A 212 10.23 -16.58 22.88
CA ASP A 212 10.64 -15.17 22.99
C ASP A 212 10.87 -14.54 21.62
N ARG A 213 11.46 -15.30 20.67
CA ARG A 213 11.68 -14.84 19.29
C ARG A 213 10.37 -14.66 18.52
N ILE A 214 9.38 -15.53 18.76
CA ILE A 214 8.04 -15.41 18.15
C ILE A 214 7.36 -14.13 18.65
N GLU A 215 7.44 -13.85 19.95
CA GLU A 215 6.83 -12.67 20.57
C GLU A 215 7.55 -11.37 20.14
N GLU A 216 8.88 -11.33 20.17
CA GLU A 216 9.72 -10.19 19.74
C GLU A 216 9.46 -9.79 18.28
N THR A 217 9.36 -10.79 17.39
CA THR A 217 9.11 -10.56 15.95
C THR A 217 7.62 -10.45 15.62
N ARG A 218 6.73 -10.50 16.62
CA ARG A 218 5.26 -10.48 16.41
C ARG A 218 4.83 -11.46 15.31
N LEU A 219 5.46 -12.64 15.28
CA LEU A 219 5.24 -13.64 14.24
C LEU A 219 3.76 -14.04 14.25
N HIS A 220 3.11 -13.87 13.10
CA HIS A 220 1.73 -14.25 12.91
C HIS A 220 1.58 -15.08 11.63
N VAL A 221 0.74 -16.11 11.67
CA VAL A 221 0.43 -16.95 10.51
C VAL A 221 -1.08 -16.97 10.35
N ASP A 222 -1.58 -16.60 9.18
CA ASP A 222 -3.00 -16.71 8.85
C ASP A 222 -3.21 -16.68 7.32
N THR A 223 -4.45 -16.78 6.90
CA THR A 223 -4.89 -16.28 5.59
C THR A 223 -4.87 -14.75 5.52
N SER A 224 -5.07 -14.17 4.34
CA SER A 224 -5.10 -12.71 4.16
C SER A 224 -6.10 -12.00 5.09
N HIS A 225 -7.16 -12.68 5.56
CA HIS A 225 -8.14 -12.12 6.51
C HIS A 225 -7.53 -11.82 7.89
N GLY A 226 -6.61 -12.66 8.38
CA GLY A 226 -5.99 -12.45 9.70
C GLY A 226 -5.03 -11.25 9.75
N PHE A 227 -4.60 -10.74 8.60
CA PHE A 227 -3.73 -9.56 8.52
C PHE A 227 -4.48 -8.26 8.20
N GLN A 228 -5.81 -8.27 8.20
CA GLN A 228 -6.58 -7.07 7.91
C GLN A 228 -6.29 -5.97 8.94
N GLY A 229 -5.93 -4.78 8.46
CA GLY A 229 -5.53 -3.66 9.32
C GLY A 229 -4.17 -3.82 10.03
N ASP A 230 -3.50 -4.95 9.83
CA ASP A 230 -2.16 -5.22 10.39
C ASP A 230 -1.10 -5.14 9.28
N GLU A 231 0.17 -5.00 9.64
CA GLU A 231 1.30 -4.94 8.69
C GLU A 231 2.57 -5.54 9.29
N ARG A 232 3.50 -5.98 8.43
CA ARG A 232 4.77 -6.55 8.87
C ARG A 232 5.92 -6.00 8.04
N ASP A 233 7.08 -5.84 8.66
CA ASP A 233 8.33 -5.57 7.95
C ASP A 233 8.62 -6.64 6.89
N VAL A 234 8.44 -7.92 7.24
CA VAL A 234 8.60 -9.05 6.32
C VAL A 234 7.33 -9.88 6.26
N MET A 235 6.83 -10.14 5.06
CA MET A 235 5.79 -11.14 4.81
C MET A 235 6.35 -12.32 4.03
N ILE A 236 6.12 -13.54 4.50
CA ILE A 236 6.32 -14.77 3.74
C ILE A 236 4.97 -15.17 3.16
N PHE A 237 4.88 -15.28 1.84
CA PHE A 237 3.66 -15.64 1.14
C PHE A 237 3.77 -17.05 0.55
N SER A 238 3.14 -18.04 1.18
CA SER A 238 2.99 -19.39 0.58
C SER A 238 1.88 -19.35 -0.45
N LEU A 239 2.27 -19.48 -1.72
CA LEU A 239 1.38 -19.39 -2.86
C LEU A 239 0.38 -20.55 -2.90
N CYS A 240 0.85 -21.76 -2.56
CA CYS A 240 0.12 -23.01 -2.54
C CYS A 240 -0.64 -23.26 -3.84
N ALA A 241 0.04 -23.05 -4.97
CA ALA A 241 -0.54 -23.17 -6.30
C ALA A 241 0.50 -23.71 -7.29
N GLY A 242 0.06 -24.58 -8.19
CA GLY A 242 0.95 -25.31 -9.08
C GLY A 242 0.21 -26.19 -10.08
N PRO A 243 0.96 -26.92 -10.92
CA PRO A 243 0.40 -27.85 -11.90
C PRO A 243 -0.48 -28.90 -11.23
N GLY A 244 -1.63 -29.21 -11.85
CA GLY A 244 -2.54 -30.25 -11.34
C GLY A 244 -3.30 -29.89 -10.06
N MET A 245 -3.22 -28.64 -9.58
CA MET A 245 -4.01 -28.21 -8.42
C MET A 245 -5.52 -28.41 -8.62
N PRO A 246 -6.31 -28.62 -7.56
CA PRO A 246 -7.75 -28.82 -7.68
C PRO A 246 -8.45 -27.67 -8.42
N VAL A 247 -9.38 -28.01 -9.32
CA VAL A 247 -10.10 -27.04 -10.18
C VAL A 247 -10.83 -25.98 -9.35
N GLY A 248 -11.45 -26.39 -8.23
CA GLY A 248 -12.14 -25.45 -7.34
C GLY A 248 -11.18 -24.47 -6.65
N SER A 249 -9.99 -24.91 -6.24
CA SER A 249 -8.95 -24.05 -5.68
C SER A 249 -8.39 -23.07 -6.74
N LEU A 250 -8.22 -23.52 -7.99
CA LEU A 250 -7.82 -22.64 -9.10
C LEU A 250 -8.90 -21.57 -9.37
N GLY A 251 -10.17 -21.98 -9.35
CA GLY A 251 -11.31 -21.06 -9.48
C GLY A 251 -11.37 -20.04 -8.35
N PHE A 252 -11.08 -20.46 -7.12
CA PHE A 252 -10.97 -19.57 -5.95
C PHE A 252 -9.87 -18.52 -6.13
N LEU A 253 -8.64 -18.91 -6.50
CA LEU A 253 -7.55 -17.96 -6.75
C LEU A 253 -7.91 -16.96 -7.85
N ARG A 254 -8.56 -17.42 -8.93
CA ARG A 254 -8.99 -16.53 -10.01
C ARG A 254 -10.00 -15.48 -9.54
N LYS A 255 -10.92 -15.86 -8.65
CA LYS A 255 -11.97 -14.98 -8.13
C LYS A 255 -11.45 -14.01 -7.06
N GLU A 256 -10.57 -14.49 -6.18
CA GLU A 256 -10.17 -13.79 -4.96
C GLU A 256 -8.86 -13.00 -5.08
N ALA A 257 -8.73 -12.20 -6.14
CA ALA A 257 -7.55 -11.37 -6.39
C ALA A 257 -7.22 -10.41 -5.22
N ARG A 258 -8.23 -10.01 -4.43
CA ARG A 258 -8.09 -9.16 -3.23
C ARG A 258 -7.20 -9.79 -2.18
N LEU A 259 -7.20 -11.12 -2.05
CA LEU A 259 -6.35 -11.83 -1.10
C LEU A 259 -4.87 -11.60 -1.39
N PHE A 260 -4.50 -11.54 -2.68
CA PHE A 260 -3.14 -11.25 -3.12
C PHE A 260 -2.77 -9.80 -2.89
N ASN A 261 -3.68 -8.86 -3.20
CA ASN A 261 -3.42 -7.44 -2.91
C ASN A 261 -3.14 -7.24 -1.42
N VAL A 262 -3.95 -7.85 -0.56
CA VAL A 262 -3.78 -7.79 0.89
C VAL A 262 -2.46 -8.44 1.27
N ALA A 263 -2.25 -9.72 0.95
CA ALA A 263 -1.04 -10.48 1.29
C ALA A 263 0.26 -9.73 0.94
N VAL A 264 0.35 -9.15 -0.26
CA VAL A 264 1.53 -8.42 -0.71
C VAL A 264 1.64 -7.04 -0.06
N SER A 265 0.54 -6.27 0.00
CA SER A 265 0.52 -4.91 0.58
C SER A 265 0.67 -4.86 2.11
N ARG A 266 0.64 -6.03 2.78
CA ARG A 266 0.96 -6.14 4.21
C ARG A 266 2.44 -6.03 4.52
N ALA A 267 3.31 -6.29 3.54
CA ALA A 267 4.74 -6.12 3.72
C ALA A 267 5.15 -4.65 3.59
N ARG A 268 5.97 -4.19 4.53
CA ARG A 268 6.62 -2.88 4.48
C ARG A 268 7.94 -2.98 3.71
N ALA A 269 8.85 -3.87 4.12
CA ALA A 269 10.18 -3.97 3.53
C ALA A 269 10.30 -5.09 2.51
N VAL A 270 9.93 -6.32 2.88
CA VAL A 270 10.20 -7.51 2.06
C VAL A 270 8.98 -8.44 1.98
N VAL A 271 8.69 -8.92 0.78
CA VAL A 271 7.83 -10.10 0.56
C VAL A 271 8.71 -11.25 0.10
N ILE A 272 8.61 -12.41 0.74
CA ILE A 272 9.23 -13.67 0.29
C ILE A 272 8.10 -14.57 -0.20
N VAL A 273 7.96 -14.72 -1.52
CA VAL A 273 6.98 -15.64 -2.11
C VAL A 273 7.58 -17.03 -2.18
N VAL A 274 6.92 -18.01 -1.56
CA VAL A 274 7.30 -19.43 -1.61
C VAL A 274 6.28 -20.15 -2.49
N GLY A 275 6.76 -20.81 -3.55
CA GLY A 275 5.91 -21.63 -4.42
C GLY A 275 6.38 -21.74 -5.85
N ASN A 276 5.56 -22.35 -6.71
CA ASN A 276 5.93 -22.74 -8.06
C ASN A 276 5.96 -21.53 -9.02
N ARG A 277 7.11 -20.85 -9.11
CA ARG A 277 7.29 -19.67 -10.00
C ARG A 277 7.07 -19.98 -11.47
N PRO A 278 7.62 -21.07 -12.05
CA PRO A 278 7.43 -21.38 -13.46
C PRO A 278 5.95 -21.52 -13.86
N TRP A 279 5.15 -22.15 -13.00
CA TRP A 279 3.69 -22.22 -13.15
C TRP A 279 3.04 -20.85 -12.98
N ALA A 280 3.40 -20.11 -11.92
CA ALA A 280 2.81 -18.81 -11.58
C ALA A 280 2.96 -17.78 -12.73
N GLN A 281 4.06 -17.83 -13.47
CA GLN A 281 4.32 -16.96 -14.62
C GLN A 281 3.40 -17.22 -15.83
N LYS A 282 2.72 -18.37 -15.89
CA LYS A 282 1.97 -18.83 -17.07
C LYS A 282 0.59 -19.40 -16.71
N CYS A 283 0.09 -19.12 -15.51
CA CYS A 283 -1.11 -19.74 -14.96
C CYS A 283 -2.43 -19.19 -15.55
N GLY A 284 -2.38 -18.10 -16.33
CA GLY A 284 -3.54 -17.41 -16.87
C GLY A 284 -4.31 -16.56 -15.84
N ILE A 285 -3.74 -16.36 -14.65
CA ILE A 285 -4.32 -15.52 -13.59
C ILE A 285 -3.47 -14.25 -13.46
N LYS A 286 -3.98 -13.14 -14.01
CA LYS A 286 -3.27 -11.86 -14.16
C LYS A 286 -2.53 -11.41 -12.90
N HIS A 287 -3.16 -11.44 -11.73
CA HIS A 287 -2.53 -10.94 -10.50
C HIS A 287 -1.44 -11.88 -9.96
N ILE A 288 -1.45 -13.17 -10.31
CA ILE A 288 -0.39 -14.12 -9.97
C ILE A 288 0.78 -13.97 -10.95
N GLU A 289 0.48 -13.88 -12.25
CA GLU A 289 1.50 -13.66 -13.29
C GLU A 289 2.27 -12.36 -13.08
N LEU A 290 1.56 -11.28 -12.71
CA LEU A 290 2.18 -10.01 -12.35
C LEU A 290 3.09 -10.13 -11.13
N LEU A 291 2.73 -10.94 -10.13
CA LEU A 291 3.54 -11.17 -8.93
C LEU A 291 4.80 -11.96 -9.26
N ALA A 292 4.70 -12.93 -10.18
CA ALA A 292 5.82 -13.80 -10.59
C ALA A 292 6.75 -13.18 -11.64
N SER A 293 6.33 -12.06 -12.26
CA SER A 293 7.11 -11.33 -13.26
C SER A 293 8.38 -10.73 -12.65
N ASP A 294 9.53 -10.96 -13.27
CA ASP A 294 10.79 -10.36 -12.83
C ASP A 294 10.81 -8.87 -13.23
N ARG A 295 10.64 -8.00 -12.23
CA ARG A 295 10.57 -6.55 -12.44
C ARG A 295 11.79 -5.80 -11.95
N SER A 296 12.80 -6.53 -11.45
CA SER A 296 14.10 -5.99 -11.07
C SER A 296 14.78 -5.20 -12.21
N HIS A 297 14.30 -5.39 -13.46
CA HIS A 297 14.85 -4.79 -14.68
C HIS A 297 14.05 -3.60 -15.24
N VAL A 298 12.92 -3.20 -14.66
CA VAL A 298 12.28 -1.92 -15.04
C VAL A 298 12.99 -0.76 -14.32
N ARG A 299 14.32 -0.69 -14.49
CA ARG A 299 15.03 0.58 -14.33
C ARG A 299 14.46 1.49 -15.41
N ARG A 300 13.68 2.51 -15.02
CA ARG A 300 13.45 3.66 -15.92
C ARG A 300 14.83 4.08 -16.41
N ARG A 301 15.11 3.86 -17.70
CA ARG A 301 16.22 4.53 -18.40
C ARG A 301 15.92 6.01 -18.30
N THR A 302 16.43 6.68 -17.27
CA THR A 302 16.49 8.14 -17.26
C THR A 302 17.43 8.53 -18.38
N ILE A 303 16.86 8.93 -19.52
CA ILE A 303 17.60 9.60 -20.58
C ILE A 303 18.18 10.85 -19.91
N LYS A 304 19.50 10.90 -19.74
CA LYS A 304 20.18 12.04 -19.12
C LYS A 304 20.12 13.20 -20.13
N GLY A 305 19.35 14.24 -19.81
CA GLY A 305 19.33 15.48 -20.59
C GLY A 305 20.68 16.22 -20.50
N PRO A 306 20.86 17.29 -21.30
CA PRO A 306 22.12 18.05 -21.36
C PRO A 306 22.49 18.75 -20.04
N TRP A 307 21.56 18.86 -19.10
CA TRP A 307 21.74 19.54 -17.82
C TRP A 307 21.93 18.59 -16.63
N HIS A 308 22.03 17.27 -16.87
CA HIS A 308 22.16 16.27 -15.81
C HIS A 308 23.31 16.59 -14.82
N PRO A 309 23.09 16.54 -13.49
CA PRO A 309 21.94 15.95 -12.79
C PRO A 309 20.64 16.77 -12.80
N HIS A 310 20.66 18.04 -13.19
CA HIS A 310 19.51 18.96 -13.19
C HIS A 310 18.53 18.70 -14.34
N GLU A 311 17.27 19.14 -14.16
CA GLU A 311 16.20 19.01 -15.15
C GLU A 311 16.04 20.29 -15.99
N SER A 312 16.57 21.43 -15.54
CA SER A 312 16.54 22.72 -16.25
C SER A 312 17.86 23.52 -16.16
N PRO A 313 18.12 24.46 -17.09
CA PRO A 313 19.29 25.34 -17.01
C PRO A 313 19.24 26.30 -15.81
N TYR A 314 18.05 26.67 -15.33
CA TYR A 314 17.90 27.56 -14.18
C TYR A 314 18.17 26.86 -12.85
N GLU A 315 17.83 25.57 -12.72
CA GLU A 315 18.30 24.72 -11.61
C GLU A 315 19.82 24.70 -11.55
N LYS A 316 20.48 24.54 -12.70
CA LYS A 316 21.95 24.55 -12.76
C LYS A 316 22.53 25.90 -12.31
N ILE A 317 21.96 27.01 -12.80
CA ILE A 317 22.41 28.37 -12.41
C ILE A 317 22.25 28.59 -10.89
N MET A 318 21.11 28.21 -10.31
CA MET A 318 20.89 28.30 -8.88
C MET A 318 21.86 27.41 -8.10
N PHE A 319 22.07 26.17 -8.57
CA PHE A 319 22.99 25.23 -7.95
C PHE A 319 24.42 25.77 -7.91
N ASP A 320 24.94 26.24 -9.06
CA ASP A 320 26.28 26.80 -9.20
C ASP A 320 26.45 28.01 -8.23
N ALA A 321 25.45 28.90 -8.15
CA ALA A 321 25.48 30.06 -7.27
C ALA A 321 25.45 29.71 -5.77
N LEU A 322 24.70 28.66 -5.38
CA LEU A 322 24.69 28.16 -4.00
C LEU A 322 26.05 27.55 -3.62
N VAL A 323 26.69 26.82 -4.54
CA VAL A 323 28.04 26.26 -4.36
C VAL A 323 29.06 27.38 -4.21
N GLU A 324 29.03 28.40 -5.08
CA GLU A 324 29.91 29.58 -5.01
C GLU A 324 29.74 30.35 -3.69
N SER A 325 28.54 30.31 -3.11
CA SER A 325 28.23 30.91 -1.81
C SER A 325 28.66 30.06 -0.60
N GLY A 326 29.32 28.92 -0.84
CA GLY A 326 29.87 28.04 0.20
C GLY A 326 28.88 27.01 0.75
N LEU A 327 27.74 26.78 0.10
CA LEU A 327 26.81 25.71 0.45
C LEU A 327 27.12 24.42 -0.30
N ALA A 328 26.61 23.29 0.20
CA ALA A 328 26.73 21.98 -0.42
C ALA A 328 25.34 21.43 -0.82
N PRO A 329 24.66 22.04 -1.82
CA PRO A 329 23.38 21.52 -2.30
C PRO A 329 23.53 20.11 -2.91
N LEU A 330 22.54 19.27 -2.66
CA LEU A 330 22.40 17.94 -3.27
C LEU A 330 21.34 18.04 -4.37
N PRO A 331 21.72 17.95 -5.66
CA PRO A 331 20.77 18.07 -6.75
C PRO A 331 19.92 16.81 -6.87
N GLN A 332 18.64 16.97 -7.26
CA GLN A 332 17.73 15.85 -7.50
C GLN A 332 17.62 14.88 -6.32
N HIS A 333 17.65 15.44 -5.10
CA HIS A 333 17.69 14.66 -3.86
C HIS A 333 16.37 13.90 -3.67
N PRO A 334 16.39 12.56 -3.56
CA PRO A 334 15.18 11.78 -3.44
C PRO A 334 14.55 11.97 -2.06
N VAL A 335 13.31 12.45 -2.02
CA VAL A 335 12.49 12.51 -0.81
C VAL A 335 11.17 11.84 -1.12
N SER A 336 10.88 10.74 -0.41
CA SER A 336 9.63 10.01 -0.60
C SER A 336 9.46 9.56 -2.07
N SER A 337 8.37 9.95 -2.74
CA SER A 337 8.08 9.59 -4.15
C SER A 337 8.73 10.50 -5.18
N ARG A 338 9.47 11.52 -4.74
CA ARG A 338 9.83 12.69 -5.53
C ARG A 338 11.33 12.94 -5.45
N ARG A 339 11.79 13.83 -6.32
CA ARG A 339 13.13 14.41 -6.26
C ARG A 339 12.94 15.90 -6.05
N LEU A 340 13.68 16.42 -5.09
CA LEU A 340 13.82 17.86 -4.87
C LEU A 340 14.80 18.38 -5.90
N ASP A 341 14.55 19.54 -6.50
CA ASP A 341 15.50 20.13 -7.44
C ASP A 341 16.88 20.28 -6.79
N MET A 342 16.92 20.82 -5.57
CA MET A 342 18.10 20.92 -4.72
C MET A 342 17.75 20.78 -3.24
N ALA A 343 18.47 19.93 -2.52
CA ALA A 343 18.36 19.79 -1.07
C ALA A 343 19.58 20.33 -0.35
N LEU A 344 19.38 21.10 0.70
CA LEU A 344 20.41 21.46 1.67
C LEU A 344 20.10 20.76 2.99
N VAL A 345 21.00 19.89 3.45
CA VAL A 345 20.81 19.07 4.66
C VAL A 345 21.98 19.27 5.60
N ARG A 346 21.69 19.69 6.83
CA ARG A 346 22.64 19.73 7.94
C ARG A 346 22.16 18.77 9.01
N GLU A 347 23.03 17.88 9.45
CA GLU A 347 22.77 16.94 10.55
C GLU A 347 23.45 17.43 11.84
N GLY A 348 22.97 17.00 13.01
CA GLY A 348 23.49 17.39 14.33
C GLY A 348 22.52 18.27 15.14
N ASP A 349 23.03 18.98 16.15
CA ASP A 349 22.23 19.76 17.11
C ASP A 349 21.44 20.93 16.48
N ALA A 350 21.84 21.37 15.29
CA ALA A 350 21.15 22.38 14.48
C ALA A 350 20.67 21.77 13.14
N ALA A 351 19.95 20.64 13.22
CA ALA A 351 19.48 19.92 12.05
C ALA A 351 18.50 20.77 11.22
N ILE A 352 18.82 20.99 9.95
CA ILE A 352 17.94 21.69 9.00
C ILE A 352 17.91 20.96 7.67
N LYS A 353 16.73 20.92 7.07
CA LYS A 353 16.48 20.43 5.72
C LYS A 353 15.79 21.54 4.94
N ILE A 354 16.45 22.10 3.94
CA ILE A 354 15.86 23.08 3.02
C ILE A 354 15.67 22.41 1.67
N ASP A 355 14.45 22.49 1.15
CA ASP A 355 14.10 22.14 -0.21
C ASP A 355 14.09 23.42 -1.05
N VAL A 356 14.94 23.49 -2.07
CA VAL A 356 15.04 24.62 -3.00
C VAL A 356 14.53 24.18 -4.37
N GLU A 357 13.38 24.71 -4.77
CA GLU A 357 12.68 24.34 -6.01
C GLU A 357 12.71 25.49 -7.02
N VAL A 358 12.90 25.17 -8.30
CA VAL A 358 12.95 26.13 -9.41
C VAL A 358 11.74 25.95 -10.31
N ASP A 359 10.71 26.76 -10.09
CA ASP A 359 9.44 26.64 -10.81
C ASP A 359 9.49 27.35 -12.18
N GLY A 360 9.18 26.61 -13.25
CA GLY A 360 8.94 27.16 -14.60
C GLY A 360 7.48 27.55 -14.86
N ASP A 361 7.20 28.17 -16.02
CA ASP A 361 5.85 28.64 -16.41
C ASP A 361 4.77 27.54 -16.45
N CYS A 362 5.17 26.27 -16.51
CA CYS A 362 4.27 25.11 -16.47
C CYS A 362 3.57 24.88 -15.11
N HIS A 363 3.95 25.62 -14.05
CA HIS A 363 3.35 25.56 -12.71
C HIS A 363 2.24 26.59 -12.47
N ARG A 364 1.85 27.37 -13.49
CA ARG A 364 0.74 28.33 -13.42
C ARG A 364 -0.59 27.72 -13.84
N ASN A 365 -1.65 28.11 -13.14
CA ASN A 365 -3.03 28.05 -13.64
C ASN A 365 -3.25 29.16 -14.68
N ARG A 366 -4.35 29.09 -15.45
CA ARG A 366 -4.68 30.09 -16.48
C ARG A 366 -4.86 31.52 -15.95
N ASP A 367 -5.10 31.66 -14.64
CA ASP A 367 -5.23 32.93 -13.92
C ASP A 367 -3.92 33.40 -13.27
N GLY A 368 -2.81 32.68 -13.47
CA GLY A 368 -1.49 33.00 -12.90
C GLY A 368 -1.28 32.52 -11.46
N THR A 369 -2.28 31.88 -10.84
CA THR A 369 -2.16 31.28 -9.50
C THR A 369 -1.41 29.94 -9.55
N ARG A 370 -0.88 29.50 -8.40
CA ARG A 370 -0.21 28.19 -8.28
C ARG A 370 -1.22 27.06 -8.39
N LYS A 371 -0.79 25.94 -8.97
CA LYS A 371 -1.59 24.71 -8.98
C LYS A 371 -1.80 24.20 -7.56
N GLU A 372 -3.00 23.73 -7.24
CA GLU A 372 -3.32 23.13 -5.92
C GLU A 372 -2.39 21.95 -5.59
N ASP A 373 -1.97 21.20 -6.60
CA ASP A 373 -0.99 20.10 -6.48
C ASP A 373 0.37 20.55 -5.93
N ASP A 374 0.78 21.80 -6.11
CA ASP A 374 2.06 22.32 -5.62
C ASP A 374 1.92 22.79 -4.15
N ILE A 375 0.74 23.25 -3.75
CA ILE A 375 0.44 23.59 -2.34
C ILE A 375 0.48 22.34 -1.47
N TRP A 376 -0.13 21.25 -1.92
CA TRP A 376 -0.12 19.98 -1.18
C TRP A 376 1.28 19.36 -1.08
N ARG A 377 2.15 19.57 -2.08
CA ARG A 377 3.57 19.17 -2.00
C ARG A 377 4.29 19.88 -0.88
N ASP A 378 4.13 21.20 -0.79
CA ASP A 378 4.81 21.99 0.21
C ASP A 378 4.37 21.57 1.63
N ILE A 379 3.07 21.35 1.84
CA ILE A 379 2.53 20.84 3.11
C ILE A 379 3.14 19.47 3.46
N GLN A 380 3.27 18.58 2.48
CA GLN A 380 3.85 17.25 2.68
C GLN A 380 5.33 17.32 3.08
N LEU A 381 6.12 18.12 2.38
CA LEU A 381 7.55 18.29 2.68
C LEU A 381 7.75 18.97 4.05
N GLN A 382 6.92 19.97 4.38
CA GLN A 382 6.90 20.59 5.70
C GLN A 382 6.58 19.58 6.80
N ALA A 383 5.61 18.67 6.60
CA ALA A 383 5.31 17.60 7.54
C ALA A 383 6.48 16.60 7.70
N LEU A 384 7.34 16.46 6.68
CA LEU A 384 8.58 15.68 6.73
C LEU A 384 9.77 16.45 7.33
N GLY A 385 9.55 17.68 7.81
CA GLY A 385 10.55 18.53 8.44
C GLY A 385 11.39 19.35 7.46
N TRP A 386 10.94 19.51 6.21
CA TRP A 386 11.62 20.34 5.21
C TRP A 386 11.08 21.77 5.22
N LYS A 387 11.99 22.74 5.16
CA LYS A 387 11.67 24.12 4.84
C LYS A 387 11.68 24.29 3.32
N VAL A 388 10.51 24.46 2.72
CA VAL A 388 10.37 24.58 1.27
C VAL A 388 10.57 26.04 0.84
N MET A 389 11.43 26.27 -0.15
CA MET A 389 11.75 27.57 -0.73
C MET A 389 11.68 27.47 -2.26
N ARG A 390 10.62 28.04 -2.85
CA ARG A 390 10.40 28.01 -4.30
C ARG A 390 10.79 29.33 -4.96
N PHE A 391 11.50 29.25 -6.08
CA PHE A 391 11.93 30.39 -6.87
C PHE A 391 11.48 30.23 -8.32
N TRP A 392 10.83 31.25 -8.87
CA TRP A 392 10.46 31.24 -10.28
C TRP A 392 11.68 31.53 -11.16
N THR A 393 11.72 30.97 -12.36
CA THR A 393 12.80 31.22 -13.33
C THR A 393 13.04 32.71 -13.61
N TYR A 394 12.00 33.56 -13.61
CA TYR A 394 12.18 35.02 -13.78
C TYR A 394 12.88 35.67 -12.59
N GLN A 395 12.64 35.20 -11.35
CA GLN A 395 13.32 35.72 -10.15
C GLN A 395 14.80 35.38 -10.18
N ILE A 396 15.13 34.18 -10.65
CA ILE A 396 16.52 33.73 -10.83
C ILE A 396 17.19 34.57 -11.93
N ARG A 397 16.48 34.84 -13.03
CA ARG A 397 17.00 35.64 -14.14
C ARG A 397 17.23 37.11 -13.78
N GLU A 398 16.34 37.69 -12.97
CA GLU A 398 16.32 39.13 -12.67
C GLU A 398 17.05 39.48 -11.36
N GLY A 399 17.22 38.51 -10.46
CA GLY A 399 17.79 38.73 -9.13
C GLY A 399 18.29 37.45 -8.47
N LEU A 400 19.27 36.77 -9.10
CA LEU A 400 19.90 35.56 -8.57
C LEU A 400 20.49 35.76 -7.15
N ASP A 401 21.24 36.84 -6.95
CA ASP A 401 21.90 37.13 -5.67
C ASP A 401 20.89 37.31 -4.52
N GLU A 402 19.73 37.92 -4.80
CA GLU A 402 18.65 38.07 -3.81
C GLU A 402 18.04 36.71 -3.44
N CYS A 403 17.87 35.83 -4.43
CA CYS A 403 17.35 34.49 -4.22
C CYS A 403 18.31 33.65 -3.35
N VAL A 404 19.61 33.68 -3.68
CA VAL A 404 20.66 33.02 -2.90
C VAL A 404 20.75 33.60 -1.49
N GLY A 405 20.66 34.93 -1.34
CA GLY A 405 20.63 35.59 -0.04
C GLY A 405 19.52 35.07 0.88
N LYS A 406 18.30 34.92 0.36
CA LYS A 406 17.17 34.33 1.11
C LYS A 406 17.45 32.91 1.58
N ILE A 407 18.06 32.08 0.74
CA ILE A 407 18.41 30.69 1.08
C ILE A 407 19.50 30.68 2.16
N MET A 408 20.52 31.54 2.03
CA MET A 408 21.59 31.69 3.00
C MET A 408 21.10 32.16 4.37
N ASP A 409 20.18 33.12 4.41
CA ASP A 409 19.56 33.57 5.65
C ASP A 409 18.76 32.44 6.30
N ALA A 410 17.97 31.71 5.51
CA ALA A 410 17.24 30.54 5.99
C ALA A 410 18.17 29.43 6.54
N TRP A 411 19.35 29.27 5.96
CA TRP A 411 20.36 28.29 6.37
C TRP A 411 21.12 28.71 7.65
N ARG A 412 21.32 30.02 7.85
CA ARG A 412 22.03 30.58 9.00
C ARG A 412 21.14 30.75 10.24
N MET A 413 19.85 30.99 10.06
CA MET A 413 18.89 31.23 11.17
C MET A 413 18.41 29.96 11.88
N ALA A 414 18.86 28.77 11.46
CA ALA A 414 18.42 27.48 11.97
C ALA A 414 19.47 26.76 12.79
#